data_AF-A0A835XDU4-F1
#
_entry.id   AF-A0A835XDU4-F1
#
_cell.length_a   1.000
_cell.length_b   1.000
_cell.length_c   1.000
_cell.angle_alpha   90.00
_cell.angle_beta   90.00
_cell.angle_gamma   90.00
#
_symmetry.space_group_name_H-M   'P 1'
#
loop_
_entity.id
_entity.type
_entity.pdbx_description
1 polymer ?
#
loop_
_entity_poly.entity_id
_entity_poly.type
_entity_poly.pdbx_seq_one_letter_code
_entity_poly.pdbx_strand_id
1 'polypeptide(L)'
;MKIFLASFFLIFSVSVIPFTLADEEPYVLSHFSAKGVITENNPFGGAVFWTIVDGEDGTIVTSSINGLTVIRMHMTQSDSCEELSNTVCLDATITSTKNTLFTEEGVTAKIIFEMPNRQKISILSGELATLELELDLEKMRIKEVTKIVEEEVLEEVQEESNELQREAWSKLQDALELTKNSQIQQVLSESNSEFANLDEPYDLIDQRDAEWTSTMEDEMTPLMGTLLGSKVSEFLREVMIADQQKPTDFVYEEIILTNSYGANVALTGKTSDYKQWDEQWWILAKRNGVEFKSGFDESAGVQSLSMSVRIADDSGRFLGVMKFVINAEKAS
;
A
#
# COMPACT_ATOMS: atom_id res chain seq x y z
N MET A 1 -80.95 49.31 13.52
CA MET A 1 -80.06 50.49 13.59
C MET A 1 -79.14 50.37 14.80
N LYS A 2 -77.92 49.87 14.60
CA LYS A 2 -76.62 50.36 15.11
C LYS A 2 -75.56 49.29 14.84
N ILE A 3 -74.49 49.75 14.21
CA ILE A 3 -73.44 49.01 13.50
C ILE A 3 -72.36 48.57 14.50
N PHE A 4 -71.83 47.37 14.35
CA PHE A 4 -70.62 46.91 15.04
C PHE A 4 -69.41 47.16 14.14
N LEU A 5 -68.45 47.94 14.62
CA LEU A 5 -67.12 48.11 14.03
C LEU A 5 -66.16 48.45 15.17
N ALA A 6 -65.20 47.56 15.42
CA ALA A 6 -63.94 47.92 16.08
C ALA A 6 -62.91 46.81 15.81
N SER A 7 -62.04 47.12 14.86
CA SER A 7 -60.78 46.43 14.60
C SER A 7 -59.77 46.80 15.68
N PHE A 8 -58.94 45.85 16.13
CA PHE A 8 -57.74 46.16 16.92
C PHE A 8 -56.57 45.29 16.45
N PHE A 9 -55.69 45.95 15.71
CA PHE A 9 -54.30 45.61 15.40
C PHE A 9 -53.44 45.74 16.67
N LEU A 10 -52.28 45.07 16.76
CA LEU A 10 -51.05 45.40 17.53
C LEU A 10 -50.34 44.07 17.94
N ILE A 11 -49.03 43.81 17.85
CA ILE A 11 -47.79 44.48 17.40
C ILE A 11 -46.81 43.32 17.16
N PHE A 12 -46.08 43.30 16.04
CA PHE A 12 -44.84 42.52 15.94
C PHE A 12 -43.68 43.43 16.37
N SER A 13 -43.06 43.12 17.51
CA SER A 13 -41.86 43.82 17.98
C SER A 13 -40.66 43.36 17.17
N VAL A 14 -40.15 44.24 16.31
CA VAL A 14 -38.85 44.09 15.68
C VAL A 14 -37.78 44.48 16.70
N SER A 15 -36.98 43.52 17.13
CA SER A 15 -35.74 43.78 17.87
C SER A 15 -34.59 43.66 16.89
N VAL A 16 -33.90 44.76 16.66
CA VAL A 16 -32.59 44.82 15.99
C VAL A 16 -31.61 45.20 17.10
N ILE A 17 -30.52 44.44 17.32
CA ILE A 17 -29.12 44.78 17.71
C ILE A 17 -28.43 43.46 18.18
N PRO A 18 -27.12 43.16 17.96
CA PRO A 18 -26.12 43.71 17.03
C PRO A 18 -25.56 42.65 16.04
N PHE A 19 -24.97 43.13 14.95
CA PHE A 19 -23.98 42.37 14.19
C PHE A 19 -22.75 42.10 15.07
N THR A 20 -22.57 40.86 15.51
CA THR A 20 -21.24 40.32 15.83
C THR A 20 -20.67 39.73 14.55
N LEU A 21 -19.38 40.02 14.32
CA LEU A 21 -18.62 39.53 13.18
C LEU A 21 -18.77 38.02 13.00
N ALA A 22 -18.83 37.62 11.74
CA ALA A 22 -18.93 36.25 11.25
C ALA A 22 -18.04 35.27 12.03
N ASP A 23 -18.67 34.32 12.72
CA ASP A 23 -18.08 33.00 12.90
C ASP A 23 -18.24 32.28 11.55
N GLU A 24 -17.13 31.89 10.93
CA GLU A 24 -17.15 30.99 9.78
C GLU A 24 -17.78 29.66 10.25
N GLU A 25 -18.93 29.27 9.69
CA GLU A 25 -19.58 28.00 10.06
C GLU A 25 -18.67 26.81 9.71
N PRO A 26 -18.53 25.81 10.61
CA PRO A 26 -17.71 24.63 10.35
C PRO A 26 -18.30 23.82 9.19
N TYR A 27 -17.43 23.35 8.30
CA TYR A 27 -17.79 22.58 7.11
C TYR A 27 -18.59 21.31 7.50
N VAL A 28 -19.90 21.31 7.23
CA VAL A 28 -20.81 20.16 7.44
C VAL A 28 -20.69 19.18 6.27
N LEU A 29 -20.66 17.86 6.58
CA LEU A 29 -20.67 16.68 5.67
C LEU A 29 -20.80 17.07 4.19
N SER A 30 -19.64 17.39 3.61
CA SER A 30 -19.57 18.05 2.32
C SER A 30 -19.77 17.03 1.21
N HIS A 31 -20.64 17.38 0.26
CA HIS A 31 -20.84 16.62 -0.96
C HIS A 31 -19.71 16.92 -1.94
N PHE A 32 -18.69 16.06 -1.95
CA PHE A 32 -17.55 16.25 -2.84
C PHE A 32 -16.98 14.91 -3.31
N SER A 33 -16.27 14.97 -4.41
CA SER A 33 -15.42 13.88 -4.85
C SER A 33 -13.98 14.34 -4.97
N ALA A 34 -13.08 13.42 -4.68
CA ALA A 34 -11.66 13.61 -4.71
C ALA A 34 -11.05 12.47 -5.53
N LYS A 35 -10.21 12.82 -6.51
CA LYS A 35 -9.29 11.89 -7.15
C LYS A 35 -7.94 12.09 -6.48
N GLY A 36 -7.53 11.10 -5.71
CA GLY A 36 -6.23 11.05 -5.07
C GLY A 36 -5.35 10.01 -5.73
N VAL A 37 -4.06 10.28 -5.78
CA VAL A 37 -3.05 9.26 -6.06
C VAL A 37 -2.30 9.02 -4.76
N ILE A 38 -2.15 7.77 -4.36
CA ILE A 38 -1.37 7.45 -3.15
C ILE A 38 0.06 7.92 -3.37
N THR A 39 0.47 8.90 -2.58
CA THR A 39 1.80 9.52 -2.61
C THR A 39 2.72 8.91 -1.58
N GLU A 40 2.14 8.19 -0.62
CA GLU A 40 2.92 7.30 0.20
C GLU A 40 3.63 6.28 -0.66
N ASN A 41 4.85 6.11 -0.24
CA ASN A 41 5.83 5.49 -1.06
C ASN A 41 5.83 4.03 -0.58
N ASN A 42 4.65 3.39 -0.62
CA ASN A 42 4.22 2.09 -0.04
C ASN A 42 3.67 1.15 -1.15
N PRO A 43 3.24 -0.10 -0.86
CA PRO A 43 2.75 -1.03 -1.89
C PRO A 43 1.59 -0.52 -2.75
N PHE A 44 0.86 0.48 -2.26
CA PHE A 44 -0.27 1.10 -2.91
C PHE A 44 0.10 2.43 -3.60
N GLY A 45 1.37 2.84 -3.55
CA GLY A 45 1.87 4.07 -4.17
C GLY A 45 1.56 4.12 -5.67
N GLY A 46 1.06 5.27 -6.13
CA GLY A 46 0.61 5.45 -7.50
C GLY A 46 -0.81 4.91 -7.79
N ALA A 47 -1.40 4.15 -6.87
CA ALA A 47 -2.79 3.74 -7.03
C ALA A 47 -3.72 4.95 -6.97
N VAL A 48 -4.66 4.99 -7.91
CA VAL A 48 -5.65 6.06 -8.03
C VAL A 48 -6.87 5.70 -7.21
N PHE A 49 -7.21 6.55 -6.26
CA PHE A 49 -8.40 6.41 -5.45
C PHE A 49 -9.35 7.55 -5.79
N TRP A 50 -10.56 7.18 -6.15
CA TRP A 50 -11.68 8.10 -6.23
C TRP A 50 -12.46 7.99 -4.94
N THR A 51 -12.35 9.00 -4.09
CA THR A 51 -13.15 9.09 -2.87
C THR A 51 -14.33 10.01 -3.12
N ILE A 52 -15.54 9.50 -2.90
CA ILE A 52 -16.79 10.22 -3.02
C ILE A 52 -17.39 10.30 -1.64
N VAL A 53 -17.71 11.50 -1.19
CA VAL A 53 -18.42 11.77 0.06
C VAL A 53 -19.75 12.43 -0.32
N ASP A 54 -20.86 11.81 0.07
CA ASP A 54 -22.22 12.24 -0.22
C ASP A 54 -23.04 12.22 1.08
N GLY A 55 -22.92 13.28 1.86
CA GLY A 55 -23.51 13.30 3.21
C GLY A 55 -22.81 12.28 4.11
N GLU A 56 -23.59 11.38 4.71
CA GLU A 56 -23.10 10.30 5.58
C GLU A 56 -22.62 9.06 4.80
N ASP A 57 -22.71 9.07 3.48
CA ASP A 57 -22.28 7.96 2.64
C ASP A 57 -20.93 8.27 1.99
N GLY A 58 -20.02 7.29 2.05
CA GLY A 58 -18.72 7.33 1.42
C GLY A 58 -18.55 6.20 0.42
N THR A 59 -17.85 6.47 -0.68
CA THR A 59 -17.41 5.43 -1.61
C THR A 59 -15.97 5.69 -2.04
N ILE A 60 -15.10 4.71 -1.84
CA ILE A 60 -13.78 4.67 -2.47
C ILE A 60 -13.86 3.73 -3.65
N VAL A 61 -13.40 4.20 -4.80
CA VAL A 61 -13.27 3.42 -6.01
C VAL A 61 -11.82 3.43 -6.46
N THR A 62 -11.25 2.25 -6.69
CA THR A 62 -9.87 2.13 -7.15
C THR A 62 -9.73 0.91 -8.06
N SER A 63 -8.82 0.98 -9.03
CA SER A 63 -8.39 -0.23 -9.73
C SER A 63 -7.51 -1.03 -8.78
N SER A 64 -7.80 -2.30 -8.70
CA SER A 64 -7.19 -3.18 -7.70
C SER A 64 -6.92 -4.51 -8.32
N ILE A 65 -6.28 -5.35 -7.53
CA ILE A 65 -6.02 -6.70 -7.93
C ILE A 65 -7.26 -7.64 -8.23
N ASN A 66 -8.49 -7.14 -8.16
CA ASN A 66 -9.65 -7.92 -8.64
C ASN A 66 -10.61 -7.04 -9.45
N GLY A 67 -10.05 -6.10 -10.20
CA GLY A 67 -10.80 -5.21 -11.07
C GLY A 67 -11.18 -3.95 -10.32
N LEU A 68 -12.37 -3.44 -10.62
CA LEU A 68 -12.89 -2.26 -9.96
C LEU A 68 -13.22 -2.57 -8.50
N THR A 69 -12.31 -2.19 -7.61
CA THR A 69 -12.57 -2.19 -6.18
C THR A 69 -13.53 -1.05 -5.88
N VAL A 70 -14.61 -1.40 -5.18
CA VAL A 70 -15.57 -0.43 -4.65
C VAL A 70 -15.70 -0.70 -3.16
N ILE A 71 -15.35 0.26 -2.34
CA ILE A 71 -15.49 0.21 -0.89
C ILE A 71 -16.54 1.26 -0.52
N ARG A 72 -17.70 0.81 -0.07
CA ARG A 72 -18.73 1.71 0.46
C ARG A 72 -18.64 1.75 1.98
N MET A 73 -18.90 2.92 2.53
CA MET A 73 -18.78 3.17 3.95
C MET A 73 -19.87 4.11 4.42
N HIS A 74 -20.27 3.94 5.68
CA HIS A 74 -20.99 4.94 6.42
C HIS A 74 -19.96 5.85 7.11
N MET A 75 -20.18 7.16 7.06
CA MET A 75 -19.25 8.18 7.51
C MET A 75 -19.93 9.14 8.47
N THR A 76 -19.23 9.50 9.54
CA THR A 76 -19.64 10.51 10.51
C THR A 76 -18.54 11.53 10.69
N GLN A 77 -18.90 12.80 10.86
CA GLN A 77 -17.92 13.83 11.19
C GLN A 77 -17.29 13.55 12.55
N SER A 78 -15.96 13.66 12.60
CA SER A 78 -15.16 13.40 13.79
C SER A 78 -14.75 14.70 14.43
N ASP A 79 -14.91 14.82 15.75
CA ASP A 79 -14.52 16.01 16.51
C ASP A 79 -12.98 16.21 16.52
N SER A 80 -12.23 15.20 16.04
CA SER A 80 -10.77 15.14 16.09
C SER A 80 -10.01 16.25 15.33
N CYS A 81 -10.69 17.01 14.47
CA CYS A 81 -10.10 18.19 13.83
C CYS A 81 -11.03 19.41 13.77
N GLU A 82 -11.99 19.53 14.69
CA GLU A 82 -12.90 20.69 14.77
C GLU A 82 -12.17 22.04 14.86
N GLU A 83 -10.99 22.07 15.46
CA GLU A 83 -10.19 23.29 15.63
C GLU A 83 -9.30 23.62 14.41
N LEU A 84 -9.25 22.76 13.39
CA LEU A 84 -8.41 22.93 12.20
C LEU A 84 -9.20 23.52 11.03
N SER A 85 -8.85 24.74 10.63
CA SER A 85 -9.41 25.36 9.43
C SER A 85 -8.99 24.61 8.16
N ASN A 86 -9.93 24.31 7.27
CA ASN A 86 -9.73 23.59 6.00
C ASN A 86 -9.37 22.09 6.13
N THR A 87 -9.66 21.48 7.27
CA THR A 87 -9.53 20.04 7.46
C THR A 87 -10.90 19.42 7.71
N VAL A 88 -11.19 18.30 7.07
CA VAL A 88 -12.40 17.51 7.32
C VAL A 88 -11.99 16.13 7.80
N CYS A 89 -12.40 15.76 9.01
CA CYS A 89 -12.15 14.43 9.57
C CYS A 89 -13.45 13.65 9.63
N LEU A 90 -13.40 12.45 9.08
CA LEU A 90 -14.52 11.54 9.02
C LEU A 90 -14.10 10.21 9.63
N ASP A 91 -14.89 9.75 10.58
CA ASP A 91 -14.83 8.37 11.05
C ASP A 91 -15.70 7.54 10.10
N ALA A 92 -15.13 6.48 9.55
CA ALA A 92 -15.76 5.65 8.52
C ALA A 92 -15.89 4.21 9.01
N THR A 93 -17.03 3.59 8.73
CA THR A 93 -17.25 2.15 8.90
C THR A 93 -17.62 1.55 7.56
N ILE A 94 -16.85 0.57 7.09
CA ILE A 94 -17.08 -0.05 5.78
C ILE A 94 -18.37 -0.88 5.84
N THR A 95 -19.30 -0.58 4.95
CA THR A 95 -20.65 -1.17 4.90
C THR A 95 -20.81 -2.20 3.79
N SER A 96 -20.04 -2.09 2.72
CA SER A 96 -19.95 -3.14 1.69
C SER A 96 -18.67 -2.99 0.88
N THR A 97 -18.17 -4.11 0.37
CA THR A 97 -16.98 -4.14 -0.48
C THR A 97 -17.24 -4.94 -1.74
N LYS A 98 -16.58 -4.54 -2.82
CA LYS A 98 -16.49 -5.32 -4.05
C LYS A 98 -15.02 -5.38 -4.46
N ASN A 99 -14.55 -6.56 -4.84
CA ASN A 99 -13.28 -6.77 -5.55
C ASN A 99 -12.00 -6.34 -4.81
N THR A 100 -12.04 -6.22 -3.48
CA THR A 100 -10.86 -5.91 -2.65
C THR A 100 -10.51 -7.07 -1.73
N LEU A 101 -9.21 -7.26 -1.48
CA LEU A 101 -8.66 -8.19 -0.49
C LEU A 101 -8.01 -7.44 0.69
N PHE A 102 -8.03 -6.11 0.65
CA PHE A 102 -7.34 -5.25 1.62
C PHE A 102 -8.25 -4.86 2.78
N THR A 103 -9.56 -5.09 2.67
CA THR A 103 -10.52 -4.69 3.71
C THR A 103 -11.82 -5.46 3.57
N GLU A 104 -12.58 -5.52 4.66
CA GLU A 104 -13.88 -6.22 4.77
C GLU A 104 -14.95 -5.35 5.43
N GLU A 105 -16.21 -5.80 5.42
CA GLU A 105 -17.33 -5.14 6.09
C GLU A 105 -17.11 -5.04 7.61
N GLY A 106 -17.43 -3.89 8.19
CA GLY A 106 -17.24 -3.61 9.61
C GLY A 106 -15.85 -3.07 9.99
N VAL A 107 -14.89 -3.07 9.07
CA VAL A 107 -13.60 -2.39 9.28
C VAL A 107 -13.83 -0.89 9.45
N THR A 108 -13.26 -0.36 10.53
CA THR A 108 -13.25 1.07 10.83
C THR A 108 -11.98 1.74 10.30
N ALA A 109 -12.16 2.95 9.77
CA ALA A 109 -11.09 3.78 9.24
C ALA A 109 -11.33 5.23 9.64
N LYS A 110 -10.26 6.03 9.66
CA LYS A 110 -10.31 7.48 9.75
C LYS A 110 -9.88 8.07 8.43
N ILE A 111 -10.68 8.96 7.87
CA ILE A 111 -10.37 9.66 6.63
C ILE A 111 -10.27 11.15 6.93
N ILE A 112 -9.12 11.72 6.62
CA ILE A 112 -8.82 13.13 6.83
C ILE A 112 -8.59 13.77 5.48
N PHE A 113 -9.32 14.82 5.16
CA PHE A 113 -9.08 15.66 4.00
C PHE A 113 -8.45 16.96 4.45
N GLU A 114 -7.21 17.20 4.05
CA GLU A 114 -6.51 18.47 4.17
C GLU A 114 -6.71 19.24 2.86
N MET A 115 -7.76 20.05 2.85
CA MET A 115 -8.31 20.60 1.63
C MET A 115 -7.39 21.64 0.99
N PRO A 116 -7.37 21.72 -0.36
CA PRO A 116 -7.96 20.79 -1.34
C PRO A 116 -6.98 19.70 -1.80
N ASN A 117 -5.83 19.60 -1.17
CA ASN A 117 -4.65 19.00 -1.79
C ASN A 117 -4.34 17.59 -1.30
N ARG A 118 -4.84 17.20 -0.12
CA ARG A 118 -4.43 15.96 0.52
C ARG A 118 -5.59 15.20 1.13
N GLN A 119 -5.50 13.89 1.04
CA GLN A 119 -6.34 12.95 1.75
C GLN A 119 -5.44 11.96 2.49
N LYS A 120 -5.79 11.63 3.72
CA LYS A 120 -5.17 10.58 4.50
C LYS A 120 -6.25 9.57 4.90
N ILE A 121 -5.96 8.29 4.70
CA ILE A 121 -6.82 7.18 5.13
C ILE A 121 -6.00 6.35 6.13
N SER A 122 -6.46 6.28 7.36
CA SER A 122 -5.87 5.45 8.42
C SER A 122 -6.81 4.30 8.73
N ILE A 123 -6.36 3.06 8.54
CA ILE A 123 -7.13 1.86 8.90
C ILE A 123 -6.96 1.59 10.40
N LEU A 124 -8.07 1.59 11.14
CA LEU A 124 -8.06 1.55 12.61
C LEU A 124 -8.32 0.16 13.18
N SER A 125 -8.81 -0.77 12.36
CA SER A 125 -9.18 -2.12 12.79
C SER A 125 -9.06 -3.13 11.63
N GLY A 126 -9.15 -4.42 11.94
CA GLY A 126 -8.95 -5.49 10.95
C GLY A 126 -7.47 -5.83 10.73
N GLU A 127 -7.19 -6.62 9.71
CA GLU A 127 -5.85 -7.17 9.45
C GLU A 127 -4.81 -6.12 9.04
N LEU A 128 -5.25 -5.01 8.43
CA LEU A 128 -4.40 -3.88 8.06
C LEU A 128 -4.49 -2.73 9.07
N ALA A 129 -4.86 -3.01 10.32
CA ALA A 129 -4.79 -2.02 11.38
C ALA A 129 -3.38 -1.41 11.41
N THR A 130 -3.28 -0.09 11.51
CA THR A 130 -2.05 0.73 11.41
C THR A 130 -1.56 1.06 10.00
N LEU A 131 -2.21 0.55 8.93
CA LEU A 131 -1.97 1.05 7.58
C LEU A 131 -2.46 2.49 7.46
N GLU A 132 -1.57 3.36 7.01
CA GLU A 132 -1.89 4.71 6.59
C GLU A 132 -1.67 4.82 5.08
N LEU A 133 -2.56 5.53 4.40
CA LEU A 133 -2.44 5.87 3.00
C LEU A 133 -2.63 7.37 2.86
N GLU A 134 -1.56 8.08 2.51
CA GLU A 134 -1.64 9.48 2.10
C GLU A 134 -1.75 9.58 0.59
N LEU A 135 -2.67 10.43 0.15
CA LEU A 135 -2.99 10.70 -1.23
C LEU A 135 -2.87 12.20 -1.49
N ASP A 136 -2.14 12.56 -2.55
CA ASP A 136 -2.24 13.90 -3.10
C ASP A 136 -3.43 13.93 -4.05
N LEU A 137 -4.33 14.88 -3.80
CA LEU A 137 -5.54 15.07 -4.58
C LEU A 137 -5.19 15.80 -5.87
N GLU A 138 -5.27 15.09 -6.99
CA GLU A 138 -5.15 15.69 -8.32
C GLU A 138 -6.36 16.55 -8.66
N LYS A 139 -7.51 16.16 -8.12
CA LYS A 139 -8.77 16.80 -8.43
C LYS A 139 -9.70 16.70 -7.25
N MET A 140 -10.29 17.83 -6.89
CA MET A 140 -11.36 17.89 -5.92
C MET A 140 -12.54 18.66 -6.52
N ARG A 141 -13.74 18.11 -6.37
CA ARG A 141 -14.97 18.70 -6.90
C ARG A 141 -16.00 18.79 -5.79
N ILE A 142 -16.41 20.01 -5.48
CA ILE A 142 -17.50 20.28 -4.55
C ILE A 142 -18.78 20.43 -5.40
N LYS A 143 -19.62 19.39 -5.34
CA LYS A 143 -20.90 19.11 -6.03
C LYS A 143 -20.99 18.93 -7.57
N GLU A 144 -21.92 18.00 -7.87
CA GLU A 144 -22.50 17.47 -9.13
C GLU A 144 -21.68 16.51 -10.00
N VAL A 145 -21.43 15.26 -9.57
CA VAL A 145 -20.93 14.21 -10.50
C VAL A 145 -21.21 12.75 -10.07
N THR A 146 -22.44 12.32 -9.74
CA THR A 146 -22.66 10.87 -9.44
C THR A 146 -22.76 10.00 -10.70
N LYS A 147 -23.28 10.52 -11.81
CA LYS A 147 -23.55 9.71 -13.02
C LYS A 147 -22.41 9.64 -14.03
N ILE A 148 -21.53 10.64 -14.05
CA ILE A 148 -20.41 10.72 -15.02
C ILE A 148 -19.19 9.93 -14.50
N VAL A 149 -19.00 9.85 -13.18
CA VAL A 149 -17.87 9.10 -12.59
C VAL A 149 -18.06 7.60 -12.76
N GLU A 150 -19.26 7.05 -12.60
CA GLU A 150 -19.45 5.60 -12.70
C GLU A 150 -19.22 5.04 -14.11
N GLU A 151 -19.68 5.69 -15.18
CA GLU A 151 -19.48 5.21 -16.56
C GLU A 151 -18.03 5.39 -17.02
N GLU A 152 -17.39 6.52 -16.70
CA GLU A 152 -15.98 6.80 -17.03
C GLU A 152 -15.04 5.83 -16.28
N VAL A 153 -15.37 5.48 -15.03
CA VAL A 153 -14.61 4.52 -14.21
C VAL A 153 -14.85 3.06 -14.59
N LEU A 154 -16.01 2.71 -15.16
CA LEU A 154 -16.32 1.33 -15.56
C LEU A 154 -15.63 0.93 -16.87
N GLU A 155 -15.53 1.82 -17.86
CA GLU A 155 -14.81 1.51 -19.11
C GLU A 155 -13.29 1.41 -18.91
N GLU A 156 -12.69 2.23 -18.05
CA GLU A 156 -11.24 2.23 -17.82
C GLU A 156 -10.74 1.05 -16.95
N VAL A 157 -11.60 0.43 -16.12
CA VAL A 157 -11.16 -0.57 -15.13
C VAL A 157 -11.44 -2.02 -15.54
N GLN A 158 -12.29 -2.24 -16.54
CA GLN A 158 -12.80 -3.58 -16.84
C GLN A 158 -11.91 -4.42 -17.78
N GLU A 159 -10.93 -3.83 -18.47
CA GLU A 159 -10.15 -4.52 -19.52
C GLU A 159 -8.82 -5.16 -19.07
N GLU A 160 -8.21 -4.77 -17.92
CA GLU A 160 -6.82 -5.16 -17.60
C GLU A 160 -6.58 -5.90 -16.25
N SER A 161 -7.60 -6.12 -15.41
CA SER A 161 -7.39 -6.19 -13.96
C SER A 161 -8.11 -7.37 -13.26
N ASN A 162 -7.77 -8.66 -13.39
CA ASN A 162 -8.39 -9.68 -12.49
C ASN A 162 -7.54 -10.94 -12.17
N GLU A 163 -6.72 -11.45 -13.09
CA GLU A 163 -6.00 -12.72 -12.91
C GLU A 163 -4.60 -12.55 -12.31
N LEU A 164 -3.75 -11.79 -13.00
CA LEU A 164 -2.41 -11.30 -12.58
C LEU A 164 -2.35 -10.89 -11.09
N GLN A 165 -3.48 -10.41 -10.71
CA GLN A 165 -3.76 -9.68 -9.55
C GLN A 165 -4.15 -10.61 -8.37
N ARG A 166 -5.06 -11.58 -8.57
CA ARG A 166 -5.29 -12.70 -7.63
C ARG A 166 -4.00 -13.47 -7.36
N GLU A 167 -3.22 -13.71 -8.41
CA GLU A 167 -1.95 -14.42 -8.30
C GLU A 167 -0.95 -13.63 -7.44
N ALA A 168 -0.86 -12.30 -7.60
CA ALA A 168 -0.01 -11.44 -6.75
C ALA A 168 -0.37 -11.53 -5.25
N TRP A 169 -1.66 -11.61 -4.91
CA TRP A 169 -2.07 -11.79 -3.51
C TRP A 169 -1.65 -13.14 -2.93
N SER A 170 -1.84 -14.20 -3.71
CA SER A 170 -1.44 -15.56 -3.33
C SER A 170 0.06 -15.59 -3.01
N LYS A 171 0.89 -14.95 -3.84
CA LYS A 171 2.33 -14.85 -3.59
C LYS A 171 2.65 -14.06 -2.32
N LEU A 172 1.97 -12.95 -2.08
CA LEU A 172 2.20 -12.18 -0.87
C LEU A 172 1.95 -13.00 0.40
N GLN A 173 0.86 -13.77 0.44
CA GLN A 173 0.56 -14.62 1.59
C GLN A 173 1.62 -15.70 1.79
N ASP A 174 2.01 -16.38 0.71
CA ASP A 174 3.09 -17.38 0.74
C ASP A 174 4.41 -16.74 1.24
N ALA A 175 4.74 -15.54 0.78
CA ALA A 175 5.93 -14.81 1.17
C ALA A 175 5.91 -14.38 2.64
N LEU A 176 4.79 -13.84 3.12
CA LEU A 176 4.62 -13.45 4.52
C LEU A 176 4.76 -14.64 5.46
N GLU A 177 4.23 -15.81 5.09
CA GLU A 177 4.41 -17.03 5.87
C GLU A 177 5.86 -17.50 5.87
N LEU A 178 6.53 -17.41 4.72
CA LEU A 178 7.95 -17.74 4.59
C LEU A 178 8.83 -16.87 5.50
N THR A 179 8.49 -15.59 5.71
CA THR A 179 9.23 -14.71 6.61
C THR A 179 9.24 -15.18 8.08
N LYS A 180 8.25 -15.98 8.49
CA LYS A 180 8.14 -16.53 9.86
C LYS A 180 8.91 -17.83 10.04
N ASN A 181 9.47 -18.39 8.97
CA ASN A 181 10.21 -19.65 9.04
C ASN A 181 11.42 -19.52 9.98
N SER A 182 11.54 -20.46 10.92
CA SER A 182 12.61 -20.44 11.94
C SER A 182 14.03 -20.45 11.37
N GLN A 183 14.28 -21.12 10.25
CA GLN A 183 15.62 -21.15 9.63
C GLN A 183 15.97 -19.80 9.00
N ILE A 184 14.99 -19.11 8.42
CA ILE A 184 15.14 -17.75 7.87
C ILE A 184 15.38 -16.76 9.00
N GLN A 185 14.57 -16.78 10.05
CA GLN A 185 14.73 -15.93 11.23
C GLN A 185 16.10 -16.12 11.89
N GLN A 186 16.53 -17.38 12.03
CA GLN A 186 17.82 -17.71 12.62
C GLN A 186 19.00 -17.20 11.77
N VAL A 187 19.02 -17.49 10.46
CA VAL A 187 20.16 -17.10 9.61
C VAL A 187 20.30 -15.57 9.52
N LEU A 188 19.17 -14.84 9.53
CA LEU A 188 19.18 -13.38 9.55
C LEU A 188 19.68 -12.86 10.89
N SER A 189 19.23 -13.44 12.01
CA SER A 189 19.71 -13.05 13.33
C SER A 189 21.22 -13.28 13.50
N GLU A 190 21.73 -14.42 13.01
CA GLU A 190 23.15 -14.74 13.02
C GLU A 190 23.95 -13.77 12.13
N SER A 191 23.52 -13.56 10.89
CA SER A 191 24.18 -12.63 9.96
C SER A 191 24.17 -11.19 10.49
N ASN A 192 23.05 -10.71 11.03
CA ASN A 192 22.98 -9.38 11.62
C ASN A 192 23.89 -9.24 12.84
N SER A 193 24.02 -10.30 13.65
CA SER A 193 24.93 -10.31 14.79
C SER A 193 26.40 -10.29 14.35
N GLU A 194 26.75 -10.98 13.28
CA GLU A 194 28.10 -10.93 12.69
C GLU A 194 28.43 -9.51 12.21
N PHE A 195 27.53 -8.90 11.42
CA PHE A 195 27.73 -7.56 10.86
C PHE A 195 27.74 -6.47 11.94
N ALA A 196 26.96 -6.63 13.01
CA ALA A 196 26.97 -5.69 14.13
C ALA A 196 28.29 -5.67 14.91
N ASN A 197 29.12 -6.71 14.78
CA ASN A 197 30.45 -6.79 15.41
C ASN A 197 31.60 -6.31 14.50
N LEU A 198 31.29 -5.87 13.27
CA LEU A 198 32.28 -5.29 12.37
C LEU A 198 32.45 -3.79 12.65
N ASP A 199 33.68 -3.29 12.55
CA ASP A 199 33.96 -1.86 12.67
C ASP A 199 33.32 -1.08 11.50
N GLU A 200 33.46 -1.60 10.27
CA GLU A 200 32.95 -0.98 9.04
C GLU A 200 32.20 -2.03 8.19
N PRO A 201 30.93 -2.35 8.53
CA PRO A 201 30.18 -3.40 7.83
C PRO A 201 29.92 -3.11 6.35
N TYR A 202 29.79 -1.84 5.97
CA TYR A 202 29.56 -1.45 4.58
C TYR A 202 30.82 -1.55 3.71
N ASP A 203 32.01 -1.30 4.27
CA ASP A 203 33.28 -1.51 3.55
C ASP A 203 33.46 -2.99 3.16
N LEU A 204 33.05 -3.91 4.04
CA LEU A 204 33.05 -5.34 3.74
C LEU A 204 32.04 -5.68 2.63
N ILE A 205 30.86 -5.06 2.63
CA ILE A 205 29.85 -5.25 1.58
C ILE A 205 30.43 -4.78 0.24
N ASP A 206 30.98 -3.57 0.19
CA ASP A 206 31.56 -3.00 -1.03
C ASP A 206 32.74 -3.83 -1.55
N GLN A 207 33.57 -4.37 -0.66
CA GLN A 207 34.64 -5.29 -1.03
C GLN A 207 34.09 -6.57 -1.67
N ARG A 208 33.10 -7.21 -1.03
CA ARG A 208 32.47 -8.44 -1.52
C ARG A 208 31.72 -8.19 -2.83
N ASP A 209 31.13 -7.02 -2.98
CA ASP A 209 30.43 -6.59 -4.19
C ASP A 209 31.38 -6.38 -5.38
N ALA A 210 32.54 -5.75 -5.14
CA ALA A 210 33.57 -5.60 -6.17
C ALA A 210 34.12 -6.97 -6.65
N GLU A 211 34.32 -7.91 -5.72
CA GLU A 211 34.69 -9.29 -6.08
C GLU A 211 33.55 -9.96 -6.87
N TRP A 212 32.31 -9.79 -6.44
CA TRP A 212 31.14 -10.40 -7.07
C TRP A 212 30.94 -9.94 -8.52
N THR A 213 30.94 -8.63 -8.74
CA THR A 213 30.68 -7.99 -10.04
C THR A 213 31.83 -8.14 -11.03
N SER A 214 33.06 -8.35 -10.54
CA SER A 214 34.23 -8.62 -11.39
C SER A 214 34.37 -10.09 -11.83
N THR A 215 33.59 -10.99 -11.22
CA THR A 215 33.58 -12.43 -11.55
C THR A 215 32.78 -12.67 -12.83
N MET A 216 33.34 -13.44 -13.77
CA MET A 216 32.65 -13.79 -15.02
C MET A 216 31.34 -14.55 -14.74
N GLU A 217 30.38 -14.47 -15.68
CA GLU A 217 29.03 -15.00 -15.49
C GLU A 217 29.04 -16.51 -15.15
N ASP A 218 29.88 -17.28 -15.85
CA ASP A 218 30.08 -18.73 -15.71
C ASP A 218 31.05 -19.13 -14.58
N GLU A 219 31.65 -18.16 -13.88
CA GLU A 219 32.55 -18.38 -12.75
C GLU A 219 31.86 -18.20 -11.39
N MET A 220 32.42 -18.84 -10.36
CA MET A 220 31.89 -18.88 -9.01
C MET A 220 33.00 -18.60 -7.99
N THR A 221 32.84 -17.56 -7.17
CA THR A 221 33.73 -17.31 -6.03
C THR A 221 33.40 -18.22 -4.85
N PRO A 222 34.32 -18.40 -3.88
CA PRO A 222 34.03 -19.14 -2.65
C PRO A 222 32.84 -18.56 -1.87
N LEU A 223 32.67 -17.23 -1.87
CA LEU A 223 31.53 -16.56 -1.24
C LEU A 223 30.22 -16.93 -1.94
N MET A 224 30.17 -16.82 -3.29
CA MET A 224 28.99 -17.22 -4.07
C MET A 224 28.62 -18.67 -3.79
N GLY A 225 29.61 -19.57 -3.80
CA GLY A 225 29.40 -20.99 -3.52
C GLY A 225 28.88 -21.25 -2.11
N THR A 226 29.35 -20.49 -1.13
CA THR A 226 28.89 -20.60 0.27
C THR A 226 27.45 -20.15 0.43
N LEU A 227 27.09 -19.00 -0.15
CA LEU A 227 25.73 -18.47 -0.08
C LEU A 227 24.76 -19.38 -0.83
N LEU A 228 25.07 -19.69 -2.09
CA LEU A 228 24.24 -20.55 -2.93
C LEU A 228 24.14 -21.97 -2.37
N GLY A 229 25.18 -22.50 -1.72
CA GLY A 229 25.17 -23.82 -1.08
C GLY A 229 24.66 -23.84 0.36
N SER A 230 24.13 -22.74 0.89
CA SER A 230 23.63 -22.69 2.26
C SER A 230 22.33 -23.49 2.42
N LYS A 231 22.07 -24.02 3.63
CA LYS A 231 20.81 -24.73 3.92
C LYS A 231 19.57 -23.89 3.67
N VAL A 232 19.66 -22.57 3.91
CA VAL A 232 18.55 -21.65 3.66
C VAL A 232 18.37 -21.43 2.16
N SER A 233 19.45 -21.32 1.38
CA SER A 233 19.37 -21.32 -0.09
C SER A 233 18.76 -22.59 -0.66
N GLU A 234 19.11 -23.77 -0.12
CA GLU A 234 18.49 -25.04 -0.51
C GLU A 234 16.99 -25.04 -0.20
N PHE A 235 16.61 -24.62 1.00
CA PHE A 235 15.20 -24.49 1.40
C PHE A 235 14.43 -23.51 0.49
N LEU A 236 14.99 -22.33 0.19
CA LEU A 236 14.35 -21.37 -0.72
C LEU A 236 14.20 -21.93 -2.14
N ARG A 237 15.17 -22.73 -2.62
CA ARG A 237 15.02 -23.44 -3.91
C ARG A 237 13.93 -24.49 -3.86
N GLU A 238 13.77 -25.22 -2.77
CA GLU A 238 12.66 -26.17 -2.60
C GLU A 238 11.30 -25.46 -2.63
N VAL A 239 11.18 -24.30 -1.96
CA VAL A 239 9.99 -23.45 -2.02
C VAL A 239 9.70 -23.00 -3.45
N MET A 240 10.71 -22.49 -4.15
CA MET A 240 10.61 -22.06 -5.54
C MET A 240 10.18 -23.20 -6.47
N ILE A 241 10.81 -24.37 -6.36
CA ILE A 241 10.47 -25.56 -7.17
C ILE A 241 9.05 -26.04 -6.88
N ALA A 242 8.62 -26.05 -5.62
CA ALA A 242 7.26 -26.43 -5.24
C ALA A 242 6.23 -25.44 -5.82
N ASP A 243 6.56 -24.15 -5.83
CA ASP A 243 5.73 -23.11 -6.42
C ASP A 243 5.62 -23.24 -7.95
N GLN A 244 6.72 -23.54 -8.63
CA GLN A 244 6.78 -23.78 -10.08
C GLN A 244 5.99 -25.01 -10.55
N GLN A 245 5.62 -25.93 -9.63
CA GLN A 245 4.78 -27.08 -9.94
C GLN A 245 3.28 -26.78 -9.88
N LYS A 246 2.89 -25.59 -9.40
CA LYS A 246 1.49 -25.16 -9.38
C LYS A 246 1.00 -24.94 -10.83
N PRO A 247 -0.29 -25.18 -11.12
CA PRO A 247 -0.85 -24.98 -12.46
C PRO A 247 -1.14 -23.49 -12.73
N THR A 248 -0.12 -22.64 -12.66
CA THR A 248 -0.16 -21.19 -12.93
C THR A 248 1.14 -20.79 -13.61
N ASP A 249 1.08 -19.84 -14.55
CA ASP A 249 2.29 -19.25 -15.16
C ASP A 249 2.87 -18.13 -14.27
N PHE A 250 2.21 -17.83 -13.14
CA PHE A 250 2.66 -16.87 -12.15
C PHE A 250 3.47 -17.56 -11.05
N VAL A 251 4.76 -17.79 -11.29
CA VAL A 251 5.63 -18.62 -10.44
C VAL A 251 6.93 -17.91 -10.07
N TYR A 252 7.50 -18.28 -8.91
CA TYR A 252 8.80 -17.76 -8.48
C TYR A 252 9.91 -18.21 -9.44
N GLU A 253 10.71 -17.27 -9.92
CA GLU A 253 11.92 -17.52 -10.70
C GLU A 253 13.19 -17.32 -9.87
N GLU A 254 13.14 -16.37 -8.93
CA GLU A 254 14.26 -16.07 -8.06
C GLU A 254 13.75 -15.64 -6.67
N ILE A 255 14.46 -16.07 -5.63
CA ILE A 255 14.26 -15.60 -4.27
C ILE A 255 15.61 -15.15 -3.71
N ILE A 256 15.66 -13.90 -3.26
CA ILE A 256 16.83 -13.25 -2.69
C ILE A 256 16.53 -12.91 -1.23
N LEU A 257 17.39 -13.36 -0.32
CA LEU A 257 17.30 -13.04 1.10
C LEU A 257 18.48 -12.18 1.52
N THR A 258 18.18 -11.02 2.10
CA THR A 258 19.18 -10.06 2.59
C THR A 258 19.07 -9.87 4.10
N ASN A 259 20.20 -9.53 4.74
CA ASN A 259 20.23 -9.13 6.15
C ASN A 259 19.81 -7.66 6.34
N SER A 260 19.85 -7.15 7.57
CA SER A 260 19.45 -5.76 7.88
C SER A 260 20.37 -4.69 7.31
N TYR A 261 21.56 -5.10 6.86
CA TYR A 261 22.57 -4.28 6.19
C TYR A 261 22.46 -4.37 4.65
N GLY A 262 21.49 -5.13 4.13
CA GLY A 262 21.27 -5.38 2.70
C GLY A 262 22.39 -6.17 2.04
N ALA A 263 23.06 -7.03 2.80
CA ALA A 263 23.99 -8.01 2.27
C ALA A 263 23.27 -9.33 1.98
N ASN A 264 23.58 -9.98 0.85
CA ASN A 264 22.99 -11.28 0.52
C ASN A 264 23.36 -12.35 1.56
N VAL A 265 22.35 -13.10 2.02
CA VAL A 265 22.46 -14.17 3.02
C VAL A 265 22.11 -15.53 2.42
N ALA A 266 21.07 -15.57 1.59
CA ALA A 266 20.67 -16.78 0.87
C ALA A 266 20.03 -16.39 -0.47
N LEU A 267 20.34 -17.16 -1.49
CA LEU A 267 19.92 -16.92 -2.87
C LEU A 267 19.48 -18.23 -3.53
N THR A 268 18.45 -18.21 -4.38
CA THR A 268 18.09 -19.36 -5.22
C THR A 268 18.95 -19.44 -6.48
N GLY A 269 19.41 -18.29 -6.99
CA GLY A 269 20.29 -18.13 -8.15
C GLY A 269 21.40 -17.09 -7.90
N LYS A 270 22.39 -17.02 -8.80
CA LYS A 270 23.46 -16.01 -8.73
C LYS A 270 22.86 -14.66 -9.13
N THR A 271 22.92 -13.68 -8.22
CA THR A 271 22.52 -12.29 -8.48
C THR A 271 23.59 -11.53 -9.26
N SER A 272 23.23 -10.38 -9.83
CA SER A 272 24.18 -9.46 -10.48
C SER A 272 25.27 -8.95 -9.54
N ASP A 273 24.90 -8.76 -8.28
CA ASP A 273 25.69 -8.07 -7.26
C ASP A 273 25.41 -8.66 -5.86
N TYR A 274 26.30 -8.38 -4.91
CA TYR A 274 26.20 -8.85 -3.54
C TYR A 274 25.49 -7.83 -2.64
N LYS A 275 25.73 -6.56 -2.91
CA LYS A 275 25.17 -5.42 -2.21
C LYS A 275 23.75 -5.14 -2.72
N GLN A 276 22.80 -5.00 -1.80
CA GLN A 276 21.39 -4.76 -2.15
C GLN A 276 20.76 -3.59 -1.35
N TRP A 277 21.47 -3.00 -0.38
CA TRP A 277 20.87 -1.96 0.47
C TRP A 277 20.63 -0.63 -0.27
N ASP A 278 21.34 -0.40 -1.37
CA ASP A 278 21.19 0.75 -2.27
C ASP A 278 20.08 0.54 -3.32
N GLU A 279 19.51 -0.66 -3.37
CA GLU A 279 18.41 -0.97 -4.27
C GLU A 279 17.08 -0.35 -3.81
N GLN A 280 16.34 0.21 -4.77
CA GLN A 280 15.07 0.86 -4.49
C GLN A 280 14.06 -0.11 -3.86
N TRP A 281 13.96 -1.33 -4.37
CA TRP A 281 13.05 -2.35 -3.83
C TRP A 281 13.34 -2.68 -2.36
N TRP A 282 14.62 -2.69 -1.98
CA TRP A 282 15.06 -2.97 -0.61
C TRP A 282 14.70 -1.83 0.33
N ILE A 283 14.99 -0.60 -0.09
CA ILE A 283 14.67 0.63 0.66
C ILE A 283 13.16 0.74 0.88
N LEU A 284 12.36 0.50 -0.17
CA LEU A 284 10.90 0.56 -0.11
C LEU A 284 10.34 -0.54 0.80
N ALA A 285 10.70 -1.81 0.58
CA ALA A 285 10.20 -2.90 1.43
C ALA A 285 10.57 -2.67 2.90
N LYS A 286 11.81 -2.28 3.21
CA LYS A 286 12.23 -1.96 4.58
C LYS A 286 11.38 -0.88 5.24
N ARG A 287 11.00 0.17 4.49
CA ARG A 287 10.20 1.28 4.99
C ARG A 287 8.73 0.91 5.15
N ASN A 288 8.14 0.22 4.19
CA ASN A 288 6.67 0.08 4.10
C ASN A 288 6.16 -1.33 4.40
N GLY A 289 7.04 -2.27 4.72
CA GLY A 289 6.69 -3.68 4.92
C GLY A 289 6.69 -4.49 3.63
N VAL A 290 6.14 -3.97 2.54
CA VAL A 290 6.09 -4.65 1.24
C VAL A 290 6.45 -3.65 0.13
N GLU A 291 6.93 -4.16 -0.99
CA GLU A 291 7.06 -3.45 -2.25
C GLU A 291 6.70 -4.38 -3.41
N PHE A 292 6.00 -3.86 -4.41
CA PHE A 292 5.72 -4.53 -5.67
C PHE A 292 6.25 -3.69 -6.80
N LYS A 293 6.84 -4.34 -7.81
CA LYS A 293 7.27 -3.71 -9.04
C LYS A 293 6.89 -4.59 -10.22
N SER A 294 6.08 -4.07 -11.12
CA SER A 294 5.86 -4.64 -12.45
C SER A 294 6.76 -3.93 -13.46
N GLY A 295 7.33 -4.68 -14.40
CA GLY A 295 8.18 -4.12 -15.45
C GLY A 295 8.25 -5.03 -16.67
N PHE A 296 8.28 -4.44 -17.85
CA PHE A 296 8.54 -5.15 -19.11
C PHE A 296 10.06 -5.27 -19.30
N ASP A 297 10.57 -6.49 -19.38
CA ASP A 297 11.96 -6.77 -19.72
C ASP A 297 12.09 -6.87 -21.26
N GLU A 298 12.67 -5.85 -21.89
CA GLU A 298 12.85 -5.80 -23.35
C GLU A 298 13.81 -6.89 -23.88
N SER A 299 14.68 -7.45 -23.05
CA SER A 299 15.66 -8.47 -23.44
C SER A 299 15.08 -9.88 -23.45
N ALA A 300 14.11 -10.14 -22.56
CA ALA A 300 13.37 -11.40 -22.47
C ALA A 300 12.01 -11.35 -23.21
N GLY A 301 11.46 -10.16 -23.45
CA GLY A 301 10.12 -9.97 -24.02
C GLY A 301 8.98 -10.25 -23.03
N VAL A 302 9.26 -10.14 -21.72
CA VAL A 302 8.38 -10.63 -20.64
C VAL A 302 7.92 -9.52 -19.71
N GLN A 303 6.68 -9.58 -19.24
CA GLN A 303 6.23 -8.81 -18.09
C GLN A 303 6.69 -9.52 -16.82
N SER A 304 7.71 -8.97 -16.17
CA SER A 304 8.21 -9.44 -14.88
C SER A 304 7.48 -8.73 -13.75
N LEU A 305 7.06 -9.49 -12.73
CA LEU A 305 6.64 -8.93 -11.46
C LEU A 305 7.72 -9.25 -10.44
N SER A 306 8.04 -8.30 -9.58
CA SER A 306 8.82 -8.57 -8.38
C SER A 306 8.07 -8.08 -7.16
N MET A 307 8.30 -8.77 -6.05
CA MET A 307 7.71 -8.48 -4.76
C MET A 307 8.80 -8.56 -3.71
N SER A 308 8.87 -7.59 -2.82
CA SER A 308 9.86 -7.52 -1.76
C SER A 308 9.16 -7.35 -0.42
N VAL A 309 9.51 -8.16 0.57
CA VAL A 309 8.84 -8.22 1.88
C VAL A 309 9.86 -8.01 3.01
N ARG A 310 9.54 -7.09 3.91
CA ARG A 310 10.27 -6.81 5.14
C ARG A 310 10.14 -7.98 6.10
N ILE A 311 11.26 -8.41 6.65
CA ILE A 311 11.31 -9.42 7.70
C ILE A 311 11.59 -8.73 9.04
N ALA A 312 10.78 -9.06 10.03
CA ALA A 312 10.95 -8.62 11.41
C ALA A 312 10.96 -9.84 12.34
N ASP A 313 11.55 -9.67 13.52
CA ASP A 313 11.36 -10.62 14.62
C ASP A 313 10.05 -10.37 15.37
N ASP A 314 9.74 -11.23 16.35
CA ASP A 314 8.54 -11.14 17.19
C ASP A 314 8.42 -9.83 17.98
N SER A 315 9.52 -9.08 18.14
CA SER A 315 9.54 -7.77 18.80
C SER A 315 9.42 -6.59 17.81
N GLY A 316 9.27 -6.88 16.51
CA GLY A 316 9.19 -5.88 15.45
C GLY A 316 10.56 -5.36 14.97
N ARG A 317 11.68 -5.88 15.49
CA ARG A 317 13.02 -5.47 15.05
C ARG A 317 13.26 -5.95 13.62
N PHE A 318 13.76 -5.04 12.79
CA PHE A 318 14.06 -5.32 11.38
C PHE A 318 15.21 -6.33 11.26
N LEU A 319 14.99 -7.42 10.54
CA LEU A 319 15.99 -8.45 10.30
C LEU A 319 16.54 -8.47 8.87
N GLY A 320 15.79 -7.96 7.90
CA GLY A 320 16.19 -8.00 6.50
C GLY A 320 15.01 -7.90 5.54
N VAL A 321 15.28 -8.10 4.26
CA VAL A 321 14.27 -8.10 3.19
C VAL A 321 14.40 -9.38 2.37
N MET A 322 13.26 -9.96 2.00
CA MET A 322 13.17 -11.05 1.03
C MET A 322 12.53 -10.56 -0.25
N LYS A 323 13.20 -10.72 -1.37
CA LYS A 323 12.70 -10.38 -2.70
C LYS A 323 12.37 -11.65 -3.47
N PHE A 324 11.29 -11.58 -4.24
CA PHE A 324 10.79 -12.60 -5.12
C PHE A 324 10.72 -12.00 -6.53
N VAL A 325 11.33 -12.66 -7.50
CA VAL A 325 11.09 -12.42 -8.92
C VAL A 325 10.07 -13.44 -9.38
N ILE A 326 9.03 -12.97 -10.07
CA ILE A 326 7.87 -13.74 -10.48
C ILE A 326 7.75 -13.62 -12.00
N ASN A 327 7.75 -14.76 -12.69
CA ASN A 327 7.36 -14.81 -14.09
C ASN A 327 5.86 -14.54 -14.19
N ALA A 328 5.41 -13.80 -15.19
CA ALA A 328 4.00 -13.63 -15.50
C ALA A 328 3.66 -13.92 -16.98
N GLU A 329 4.43 -14.76 -17.67
CA GLU A 329 4.45 -14.89 -19.15
C GLU A 329 3.14 -15.29 -19.85
N LYS A 330 2.03 -15.56 -19.16
CA LYS A 330 0.76 -15.99 -19.82
C LYS A 330 -0.52 -15.62 -19.07
N ALA A 331 -0.50 -14.57 -18.25
CA ALA A 331 -1.74 -14.04 -17.64
C ALA A 331 -2.47 -12.99 -18.51
N SER A 332 -2.07 -12.83 -19.78
CA SER A 332 -2.60 -11.85 -20.75
C SER A 332 -3.45 -12.48 -21.84
#